data_AF-A0AAW6XND7-F1
#
_entry.id   AF-A0AAW6XND7-F1
#
_cell.length_a   1.000
_cell.length_b   1.000
_cell.length_c   1.000
_cell.angle_alpha   90.00
_cell.angle_beta   90.00
_cell.angle_gamma   90.00
#
_symmetry.space_group_name_H-M   'P 1'
#
loop_
_entity.id
_entity.type
_entity.pdbx_description
1 polymer ?
#
loop_
_entity_poly.entity_id
_entity_poly.type
_entity_poly.pdbx_seq_one_letter_code
_entity_poly.pdbx_strand_id
1 'polypeptide(L)'
;DTLTARGAEVTFCECYQRCAIHYDGAEEAMRWQSREVTTVVVTSGEMLQQLWSLIPQWYREHWLLHCRLLVVSERLAKLARELG
;
A
#
# COMPACT_ATOMS: atom_id res chain seq x y z
N ASP A 1 -14.05 -20.23 5.96
CA ASP A 1 -15.39 -20.63 5.49
C ASP A 1 -15.37 -21.75 4.45
N THR A 2 -14.64 -21.65 3.33
CA THR A 2 -14.69 -22.67 2.26
C THR A 2 -14.16 -24.05 2.68
N LEU A 3 -13.14 -24.13 3.54
CA LEU A 3 -12.57 -25.41 4.01
C LEU A 3 -13.51 -26.13 4.98
N THR A 4 -14.04 -25.40 5.95
CA THR A 4 -15.04 -25.90 6.89
C THR A 4 -16.30 -26.37 6.17
N ALA A 5 -16.76 -25.63 5.16
CA ALA A 5 -17.90 -26.02 4.33
C ALA A 5 -17.68 -27.33 3.55
N ARG A 6 -16.43 -27.77 3.38
CA ARG A 6 -16.06 -29.05 2.75
C ARG A 6 -15.79 -30.17 3.77
N GLY A 7 -16.09 -29.95 5.05
CA GLY A 7 -15.98 -30.95 6.12
C GLY A 7 -14.63 -30.98 6.84
N ALA A 8 -13.74 -30.01 6.60
CA ALA A 8 -12.48 -29.92 7.35
C ALA A 8 -12.68 -29.29 8.72
N GLU A 9 -12.01 -29.81 9.75
CA GLU A 9 -11.83 -29.14 11.03
C GLU A 9 -10.70 -28.11 10.88
N VAL A 10 -10.98 -26.85 11.22
CA VAL A 10 -10.05 -25.73 11.01
C VAL A 10 -9.77 -25.05 12.34
N THR A 11 -8.49 -24.91 12.68
CA THR A 11 -8.02 -24.14 13.84
C THR A 11 -7.06 -23.06 13.37
N PHE A 12 -7.22 -21.83 13.89
CA PHE A 12 -6.31 -20.72 13.61
C PHE A 12 -5.19 -20.66 14.66
N CYS A 13 -3.94 -20.54 14.22
CA CYS A 13 -2.86 -19.95 15.03
C CYS A 13 -2.56 -18.56 14.49
N GLU A 14 -3.07 -17.54 15.16
CA GLU A 14 -2.79 -16.14 14.83
C GLU A 14 -1.47 -15.74 15.49
N CYS A 15 -0.37 -16.29 14.98
CA CYS A 15 0.92 -16.16 15.63
C CYS A 15 1.59 -14.77 15.37
N TYR A 16 0.96 -13.91 14.56
CA TYR A 16 1.30 -12.49 14.39
C TYR A 16 0.10 -11.71 13.84
N GLN A 17 0.17 -10.38 13.94
CA GLN A 17 -0.80 -9.46 13.33
C GLN A 17 -0.07 -8.35 12.59
N ARG A 18 -0.60 -7.97 11.41
CA ARG A 18 -0.15 -6.75 10.73
C ARG A 18 -0.80 -5.53 11.41
N CYS A 19 0.02 -4.57 11.79
CA CYS A 19 -0.43 -3.30 12.34
C CYS A 19 0.02 -2.18 11.40
N ALA A 20 -0.94 -1.39 10.92
CA ALA A 20 -0.61 -0.20 10.15
C ALA A 20 0.14 0.79 11.05
N ILE A 21 1.30 1.26 10.59
CA ILE A 21 2.00 2.36 11.25
C ILE A 21 1.38 3.68 10.78
N HIS A 22 0.94 4.49 11.74
CA HIS A 22 0.40 5.82 11.45
C HIS A 22 1.54 6.82 11.35
N TYR A 23 1.58 7.54 10.24
CA TYR A 23 2.50 8.65 10.01
C TYR A 23 1.67 9.89 9.66
N ASP A 24 2.20 11.07 9.94
CA ASP A 24 1.65 12.30 9.38
C ASP A 24 1.91 12.31 7.87
N GLY A 25 0.87 12.04 7.09
CA GLY A 25 0.99 11.93 5.64
C GLY A 25 1.37 13.25 4.96
N ALA A 26 1.04 14.40 5.56
CA ALA A 26 1.41 15.70 5.00
C ALA A 26 2.89 16.00 5.25
N GLU A 27 3.38 15.73 6.46
CA GLU A 27 4.80 15.84 6.80
C GLU A 27 5.65 14.92 5.92
N GLU A 28 5.25 13.65 5.79
CA GLU A 28 6.00 12.67 5.01
C GLU A 28 5.99 12.98 3.51
N ALA A 29 4.85 13.38 2.95
CA ALA A 29 4.77 13.79 1.55
C ALA A 29 5.66 15.00 1.26
N MET A 30 5.62 16.02 2.12
CA MET A 30 6.50 17.20 2.01
C MET A 30 7.97 16.78 2.11
N ARG A 31 8.32 15.88 3.04
CA ARG A 31 9.69 15.40 3.24
C ARG A 31 10.21 14.62 2.03
N TRP A 32 9.40 13.79 1.41
CA TRP A 32 9.83 13.01 0.24
C TRP A 32 9.93 13.90 -1.01
N GLN A 33 8.98 14.82 -1.20
CA GLN A 33 9.01 15.78 -2.30
C GLN A 33 10.21 16.72 -2.21
N SER A 34 10.51 17.27 -1.02
CA SER A 34 11.68 18.14 -0.80
C SER A 34 13.02 17.44 -0.97
N ARG A 35 13.03 16.10 -0.90
CA ARG A 35 14.20 15.25 -1.20
C ARG A 35 14.22 14.74 -2.64
N GLU A 36 13.35 15.27 -3.49
CA GLU A 36 13.29 14.93 -4.93
C GLU A 36 13.08 13.43 -5.17
N VAL A 37 12.30 12.77 -4.31
CA VAL A 37 11.91 11.38 -4.53
C VAL A 37 11.03 11.30 -5.77
N THR A 38 11.51 10.59 -6.79
CA THR A 38 10.81 10.37 -8.07
C THR A 38 10.46 8.90 -8.34
N THR A 39 10.95 7.97 -7.50
CA THR A 39 10.67 6.54 -7.64
C THR A 39 10.28 5.96 -6.28
N VAL A 40 9.18 5.23 -6.24
CA VAL A 40 8.65 4.58 -5.02
C VAL A 40 8.59 3.07 -5.27
N VAL A 41 9.07 2.29 -4.31
CA VAL A 41 9.00 0.82 -4.36
C VAL A 41 7.93 0.33 -3.40
N VAL A 42 6.98 -0.45 -3.89
CA VAL A 42 5.91 -1.03 -3.07
C VAL A 42 5.86 -2.54 -3.26
N THR A 43 5.98 -3.27 -2.16
CA THR A 43 6.17 -4.74 -2.17
C THR A 43 4.92 -5.51 -1.75
N SER A 44 3.84 -4.84 -1.35
CA SER A 44 2.57 -5.49 -1.03
C SER A 44 1.36 -4.60 -1.37
N GLY A 45 0.20 -5.23 -1.59
CA GLY A 45 -1.05 -4.52 -1.84
C GLY A 45 -1.51 -3.68 -0.65
N GLU A 46 -1.30 -4.18 0.57
CA GLU A 46 -1.65 -3.43 1.78
C GLU A 46 -0.78 -2.19 1.96
N MET A 47 0.53 -2.29 1.69
CA MET A 47 1.40 -1.11 1.70
C MET A 47 0.97 -0.07 0.65
N LEU A 48 0.56 -0.53 -0.54
CA LEU A 48 0.07 0.37 -1.59
C LEU A 48 -1.17 1.14 -1.13
N GLN A 49 -2.14 0.42 -0.56
CA GLN A 49 -3.37 1.02 -0.03
C GLN A 49 -3.08 1.98 1.12
N GLN A 50 -2.21 1.59 2.05
CA GLN A 50 -1.83 2.44 3.17
C GLN A 50 -1.12 3.72 2.70
N LEU A 51 -0.19 3.61 1.74
CA LEU A 51 0.47 4.77 1.13
C LEU A 51 -0.57 5.72 0.49
N TRP A 52 -1.50 5.16 -0.28
CA TRP A 52 -2.56 5.92 -0.92
C TRP A 52 -3.47 6.64 0.09
N SER A 53 -3.83 5.97 1.18
CA SER A 53 -4.68 6.55 2.23
C SER A 53 -3.97 7.60 3.07
N LEU A 54 -2.68 7.45 3.34
CA LEU A 54 -1.91 8.38 4.18
C LEU A 54 -1.59 9.69 3.44
N ILE A 55 -1.19 9.63 2.17
CA ILE A 55 -0.77 10.83 1.44
C ILE A 55 -1.99 11.71 1.13
N PRO A 56 -1.99 13.02 1.51
CA PRO A 56 -3.08 13.92 1.21
C PRO A 56 -3.35 14.03 -0.30
N GLN A 57 -4.61 14.27 -0.67
CA GLN A 57 -5.04 14.31 -2.08
C GLN A 57 -4.19 15.25 -2.94
N TRP A 58 -3.86 16.44 -2.43
CA TRP A 58 -3.05 17.41 -3.17
C TRP A 58 -1.67 16.83 -3.55
N TYR A 59 -0.96 16.20 -2.61
CA TYR A 59 0.33 15.54 -2.88
C TYR A 59 0.18 14.30 -3.76
N ARG A 60 -0.95 13.59 -3.68
CA ARG A 60 -1.20 12.45 -4.58
C ARG A 60 -1.23 12.92 -6.04
N GLU A 61 -2.08 13.89 -6.32
CA GLU A 61 -2.31 14.40 -7.68
C GLU A 61 -1.09 15.13 -8.25
N HIS A 62 -0.37 15.90 -7.43
CA HIS A 62 0.72 16.76 -7.91
C HIS A 62 2.11 16.14 -7.81
N TRP A 63 2.28 15.01 -7.12
CA TRP A 63 3.59 14.40 -6.94
C TRP A 63 3.58 12.87 -6.98
N LEU A 64 2.77 12.20 -6.15
CA LEU A 64 2.83 10.73 -6.04
C LEU A 64 2.48 10.04 -7.37
N LEU A 65 1.44 10.51 -8.07
CA LEU A 65 1.02 9.97 -9.37
C LEU A 65 2.04 10.25 -10.50
N HIS A 66 2.93 11.21 -10.30
CA HIS A 66 4.03 11.50 -11.22
C HIS A 66 5.31 10.71 -10.89
N CYS A 67 5.36 10.05 -9.74
CA CYS A 67 6.47 9.18 -9.39
C CYS A 67 6.41 7.86 -10.15
N ARG A 68 7.58 7.30 -10.49
CA ARG A 68 7.66 5.94 -11.00
C ARG A 68 7.41 4.95 -9.87
N LEU A 69 6.36 4.15 -10.00
CA LEU A 69 6.05 3.09 -9.06
C LEU A 69 6.67 1.74 -9.49
N LEU A 70 7.49 1.14 -8.64
CA LEU A 70 8.04 -0.21 -8.83
C LEU A 70 7.29 -1.20 -7.92
N VAL A 71 6.79 -2.28 -8.51
CA VAL A 71 6.01 -3.30 -7.82
C VAL A 71 6.52 -4.70 -8.12
N VAL A 72 6.33 -5.62 -7.18
CA VAL A 72 6.90 -6.99 -7.25
C VAL A 72 6.05 -7.99 -8.03
N SER A 73 4.87 -7.59 -8.54
CA SER A 73 3.99 -8.51 -9.29
C SER A 73 3.00 -7.76 -10.19
N GLU A 74 2.54 -8.43 -11.26
CA GLU A 74 1.51 -7.89 -12.15
C GLU A 74 0.18 -7.62 -11.43
N ARG A 75 -0.18 -8.50 -10.48
CA ARG A 75 -1.38 -8.31 -9.65
C ARG A 75 -1.32 -6.98 -8.90
N LEU A 76 -0.16 -6.63 -8.35
CA LEU A 76 0.03 -5.36 -7.65
C LEU A 76 0.06 -4.18 -8.62
N ALA A 77 0.64 -4.35 -9.81
CA ALA A 77 0.59 -3.34 -10.86
C ALA A 77 -0.85 -3.01 -11.28
N LYS A 78 -1.73 -4.03 -11.39
CA LYS A 78 -3.15 -3.81 -11.68
C LYS A 78 -3.83 -3.00 -10.59
N LEU A 79 -3.63 -3.37 -9.32
CA LEU A 79 -4.18 -2.63 -8.18
C LEU A 79 -3.72 -1.16 -8.16
N ALA A 80 -2.46 -0.90 -8.51
CA ALA A 80 -1.95 0.48 -8.60
C ALA A 80 -2.66 1.28 -9.69
N ARG A 81 -2.85 0.71 -10.88
CA ARG A 81 -3.58 1.38 -11.97
C ARG A 81 -5.05 1.66 -11.63
N GLU A 82 -5.66 0.86 -10.77
CA GLU A 82 -7.04 1.11 -10.32
C GLU A 82 -7.14 2.32 -9.37
N LEU A 83 -6.04 2.70 -8.72
CA LEU A 83 -5.97 3.88 -7.85
C LEU A 83 -5.67 5.19 -8.61
N GLY A 84 -5.10 5.08 -9.82
CA GLY A 84 -4.61 6.20 -10.64
C GLY A 84 -3.25 5.85 -11.22
#